data_AF-A0A9D7UFB1-F1
#
_entry.id   AF-A0A9D7UFB1-F1
#
_cell.length_a   1.000
_cell.length_b   1.000
_cell.length_c   1.000
_cell.angle_alpha   90.00
_cell.angle_beta   90.00
_cell.angle_gamma   90.00
#
_symmetry.space_group_name_H-M   'P 1'
#
loop_
_entity.id
_entity.type
_entity.pdbx_description
1 polymer ?
#
loop_
_entity_poly.entity_id
_entity_poly.type
_entity_poly.pdbx_seq_one_letter_code
_entity_poly.pdbx_strand_id
1 'polypeptide(L)' 'MAEGRERSEWSRTAEILSLTFNMHRDPKRTPAAKASDFDPYAKPVKEEVIPADISVLKSVFIKGQKPRKGKKG' A
#
# COMPACT_ATOMS: atom_id res chain seq x y z
N MET A 1 -23.34 11.70 -16.94
CA MET A 1 -23.36 12.36 -15.61
C MET A 1 -23.56 11.40 -14.43
N ALA A 2 -24.02 10.16 -14.62
CA ALA A 2 -24.21 9.20 -13.52
C ALA A 2 -22.88 8.74 -12.86
N GLU A 3 -21.86 8.39 -13.65
CA GLU A 3 -20.57 7.90 -13.12
C GLU A 3 -19.83 8.92 -12.23
N GLY A 4 -19.94 10.23 -12.54
CA GLY A 4 -19.28 11.27 -11.74
C GLY A 4 -19.87 11.40 -10.34
N ARG A 5 -21.20 11.20 -10.22
CA ARG A 5 -21.89 11.19 -8.94
C ARG A 5 -21.50 9.95 -8.13
N GLU A 6 -21.52 8.78 -8.76
CA GLU A 6 -21.15 7.52 -8.11
C GLU A 6 -19.71 7.56 -7.55
N ARG A 7 -18.74 8.03 -8.34
CA ARG A 7 -17.35 8.22 -7.86
C ARG A 7 -17.26 9.18 -6.68
N SER A 8 -18.05 10.25 -6.70
CA SER A 8 -18.06 11.26 -5.63
C SER A 8 -18.67 10.71 -4.33
N GLU A 9 -19.72 9.89 -4.44
CA GLU A 9 -20.31 9.18 -3.31
C GLU A 9 -19.32 8.18 -2.71
N TRP A 10 -18.69 7.34 -3.55
CA TRP A 10 -17.68 6.39 -3.10
C TRP A 10 -16.48 7.05 -2.44
N SER A 11 -16.02 8.19 -2.96
CA SER A 11 -14.95 8.97 -2.33
C SER A 11 -15.33 9.40 -0.90
N ARG A 12 -16.55 9.89 -0.69
CA ARG A 12 -17.03 10.27 0.65
C ARG A 12 -17.16 9.06 1.57
N THR A 13 -17.70 7.95 1.07
CA THR A 13 -17.84 6.71 1.83
C THR A 13 -16.47 6.19 2.28
N ALA A 14 -15.48 6.21 1.38
CA ALA A 14 -14.13 5.77 1.67
C ALA A 14 -13.44 6.62 2.74
N GLU A 15 -13.64 7.94 2.74
CA GLU A 15 -13.15 8.84 3.80
C GLU A 15 -13.73 8.46 5.16
N ILE A 16 -15.06 8.26 5.25
CA ILE A 16 -15.73 7.87 6.49
C ILE A 16 -15.22 6.52 7.00
N LEU A 17 -15.12 5.53 6.12
CA LEU A 17 -14.60 4.20 6.48
C LEU A 17 -13.17 4.26 7.00
N SER A 18 -12.31 5.05 6.35
CA SER A 18 -10.92 5.23 6.80
C SER A 18 -10.84 5.88 8.17
N LEU A 19 -11.69 6.88 8.45
CA LEU A 19 -11.77 7.54 9.74
C LEU A 19 -12.24 6.56 10.83
N THR A 20 -13.35 5.86 10.60
CA THR A 20 -13.91 4.89 11.54
C THR A 20 -12.91 3.77 11.84
N PHE A 21 -12.26 3.21 10.81
CA PHE A 21 -11.24 2.19 10.99
C PHE A 21 -10.08 2.72 11.85
N ASN A 22 -9.56 3.91 11.53
CA ASN A 22 -8.42 4.49 12.24
C ASN A 22 -8.74 4.87 13.69
N MET A 23 -10.00 5.19 14.00
CA MET A 23 -10.43 5.43 15.38
C MET A 23 -10.45 4.15 16.24
N HIS A 24 -10.77 3.01 15.63
CA HIS A 24 -10.91 1.73 16.35
C HIS A 24 -9.70 0.80 16.25
N ARG A 25 -8.72 1.09 15.39
CA ARG A 25 -7.52 0.25 15.23
C ARG A 25 -6.59 0.34 16.44
N ASP A 26 -5.86 -0.74 16.70
CA ASP A 26 -4.69 -0.73 17.58
C ASP A 26 -3.45 -0.29 16.79
N PRO A 27 -2.83 0.87 17.12
CA PRO A 27 -1.67 1.38 16.39
C PRO A 27 -0.43 0.49 16.45
N LYS A 28 -0.34 -0.42 17.42
CA LYS A 28 0.79 -1.34 17.57
C LYS A 28 0.68 -2.58 16.68
N ARG A 29 -0.54 -2.92 16.27
CA ARG A 29 -0.84 -4.14 15.51
C ARG A 29 -1.17 -3.89 14.05
N THR A 30 -1.74 -2.73 13.74
CA THR A 30 -2.24 -2.45 12.39
C THR A 30 -1.87 -1.02 11.98
N PRO A 31 -1.29 -0.83 10.77
CA PRO A 31 -0.98 0.49 10.25
C PRO A 31 -2.26 1.32 10.03
N ALA A 32 -2.10 2.63 9.90
CA ALA A 32 -3.21 3.51 9.53
C ALA A 32 -3.67 3.20 8.10
N ALA A 33 -4.99 3.10 7.92
CA ALA A 33 -5.59 2.97 6.60
C ALA A 33 -5.82 4.36 5.97
N LYS A 34 -5.74 4.44 4.65
CA LYS A 34 -6.06 5.61 3.84
C LYS A 34 -7.44 5.42 3.21
N ALA A 35 -8.08 6.52 2.79
CA ALA A 35 -9.33 6.44 2.03
C ALA A 35 -9.19 5.58 0.76
N SER A 36 -8.03 5.65 0.08
CA SER A 36 -7.73 4.84 -1.10
C SER A 36 -7.79 3.33 -0.88
N ASP A 37 -7.68 2.85 0.36
CA ASP A 37 -7.75 1.43 0.69
C ASP A 37 -9.20 0.90 0.63
N PHE A 38 -10.19 1.81 0.67
CA PHE A 38 -11.62 1.50 0.67
C PHE A 38 -12.37 1.99 -0.59
N ASP A 39 -11.75 2.83 -1.42
CA ASP A 39 -12.36 3.38 -2.63
C ASP A 39 -12.14 2.46 -3.85
N PRO A 40 -13.20 1.87 -4.46
CA PRO A 40 -13.07 1.01 -5.64
C PRO A 40 -12.49 1.70 -6.88
N TYR A 41 -12.58 3.04 -6.94
CA TYR A 41 -12.06 3.84 -8.04
C TYR A 41 -10.66 4.38 -7.76
N ALA A 42 -10.09 4.09 -6.59
CA ALA A 42 -8.70 4.45 -6.29
C ALA A 42 -7.77 3.77 -7.28
N LYS A 43 -6.79 4.54 -7.77
CA LYS A 43 -5.71 3.96 -8.58
C LYS A 43 -4.84 3.10 -7.66
N PRO A 44 -4.54 1.85 -8.03
CA PRO A 44 -3.64 1.04 -7.23
C PRO A 44 -2.32 1.77 -7.07
N VAL A 45 -1.82 1.85 -5.83
CA VAL A 45 -0.48 2.36 -5.56
C VAL A 45 0.46 1.43 -6.31
N LYS A 46 1.14 1.95 -7.34
CA LYS A 46 2.22 1.22 -8.00
C LYS A 46 3.31 1.07 -6.95
N GLU A 47 3.39 -0.09 -6.32
CA GLU A 47 4.59 -0.45 -5.58
C GLU A 47 5.76 -0.36 -6.56
N GLU A 48 6.75 0.46 -6.25
CA GLU A 48 7.98 0.49 -7.03
C GLU A 48 8.62 -0.88 -6.90
N VAL A 49 8.38 -1.74 -7.89
CA VAL A 49 9.06 -3.02 -8.00
C VAL A 49 10.54 -2.68 -8.19
N ILE A 50 11.32 -2.87 -7.13
CA ILE A 50 12.77 -2.72 -7.20
C ILE A 50 13.27 -3.93 -8.00
N PRO A 51 13.77 -3.75 -9.23
CA PRO A 51 14.30 -4.86 -9.99
C PRO A 51 15.52 -5.41 -9.25
N ALA A 52 15.42 -6.66 -8.79
CA ALA A 52 16.49 -7.36 -8.09
C ALA A 52 16.66 -8.74 -8.72
N ASP A 53 17.92 -9.14 -8.90
CA ASP A 53 18.27 -10.49 -9.33
C ASP A 53 17.89 -11.51 -8.23
N ILE A 54 17.40 -12.67 -8.63
CA ILE A 54 17.00 -13.78 -7.75
C ILE A 54 18.16 -14.25 -6.86
N SER A 55 19.41 -13.97 -7.26
CA SER A 55 20.61 -14.20 -6.46
C SER A 55 20.60 -13.44 -5.10
N VAL A 56 19.88 -12.32 -5.00
CA VAL A 56 19.69 -11.54 -3.76
C VAL A 56 18.87 -12.33 -2.73
N LEU A 57 17.87 -13.09 -3.17
CA LEU A 57 17.09 -13.92 -2.23
C LEU A 57 17.97 -15.01 -1.62
N LYS A 58 18.85 -15.63 -2.41
CA LYS A 58 19.79 -16.64 -1.89
C LYS A 58 20.78 -16.03 -0.88
N SER A 59 21.27 -14.81 -1.09
CA SER A 59 22.22 -14.20 -0.13
C SER A 59 21.56 -13.86 1.21
N VAL A 60 20.30 -13.42 1.20
CA VAL A 60 19.54 -13.10 2.41
C VAL A 60 19.11 -14.36 3.15
N PHE A 61 18.53 -15.34 2.46
CA PHE A 61 17.92 -16.52 3.10
C PHE A 61 18.88 -17.68 3.34
N ILE A 62 19.96 -17.83 2.55
CA ILE A 62 20.93 -18.95 2.72
C ILE A 62 22.19 -18.48 3.46
N LYS A 63 22.70 -17.28 3.13
CA LYS A 63 23.99 -16.80 3.66
C LYS A 63 23.86 -15.81 4.81
N GLY A 64 22.64 -15.40 5.16
CA GLY A 64 22.39 -14.42 6.24
C GLY A 64 23.02 -13.03 5.99
N GLN A 65 23.40 -12.72 4.75
CA GLN A 65 24.02 -11.43 4.42
C GLN A 65 22.95 -10.39 4.17
N LYS A 66 23.08 -9.20 4.80
CA LYS A 66 22.18 -8.07 4.54
C LYS A 66 22.30 -7.62 3.07
N PRO A 67 21.19 -7.31 2.39
CA PRO A 67 21.22 -6.87 1.02
C PRO A 67 22.00 -5.56 0.91
N ARG A 68 23.12 -5.59 0.18
CA ARG A 68 23.93 -4.40 -0.10
C ARG A 68 23.17 -3.56 -1.14
N LYS A 69 22.79 -2.32 -0.78
CA LYS A 69 22.06 -1.39 -1.66
C LYS A 69 22.72 -1.37 -3.04
N GLY A 70 21.96 -1.79 -4.06
CA GLY A 70 22.38 -1.74 -5.45
C GLY A 70 22.71 -0.30 -5.84
N LYS A 71 23.92 -0.10 -6.36
CA LYS A 71 24.37 1.18 -6.91
C LYS A 71 23.62 1.38 -8.23
N LYS A 72 22.80 2.43 -8.33
CA LYS A 72 22.19 2.86 -9.59
C LYS A 72 23.33 3.18 -10.56
N GLY A 73 23.40 2.41 -11.65
CA GLY A 73 24.17 2.71 -12.86
C GLY A 73 23.24 3.24 -13.93
#